data_AF-A0A535AJZ2-F1
#
_entry.id   AF-A0A535AJZ2-F1
#
_cell.length_a   1.000
_cell.length_b   1.000
_cell.length_c   1.000
_cell.angle_alpha   90.00
_cell.angle_beta   90.00
_cell.angle_gamma   90.00
#
_symmetry.space_group_name_H-M   'P 1'
#
loop_
_entity.id
_entity.type
_entity.pdbx_description
1 polymer ?
#
loop_
_entity_poly.entity_id
_entity_poly.type
_entity_poly.pdbx_seq_one_letter_code
_entity_poly.pdbx_strand_id
1 'polypeptide(L)'
;KARFDRFALVSCLFLSCDFRAIHLDKRWQPLFSAHPQNVFRDCHFDGADMRRVRPDQARFERCTFDDAALDGWRTEAAEFIGCRFAGAPGKVVFYGKPNASLARTLDPVRKRNDFAQNDFRDADLDDVVFTAGILVSAQRWPSQERYVILDHFPRRMARAKEEIVRWDVQEERIAGLDMLKQLSMRFRDQTEIIASRVSASGPAARVQTRVWAALEHAG
;
A
#
# COMPACT_ATOMS: atom_id res chain seq x y z
N LYS A 1 30.70 -26.72 12.50
CA LYS A 1 29.42 -26.01 12.32
C LYS A 1 29.68 -24.54 12.61
N ALA A 2 29.74 -23.67 11.59
CA ALA A 2 30.03 -22.25 11.82
C ALA A 2 28.87 -21.62 12.60
N ARG A 3 29.19 -20.90 13.68
CA ARG A 3 28.24 -20.11 14.46
C ARG A 3 28.72 -18.66 14.35
N PHE A 4 27.97 -17.85 13.63
CA PHE A 4 28.27 -16.43 13.48
C PHE A 4 27.64 -15.68 14.65
N ASP A 5 28.44 -14.94 15.43
CA ASP A 5 27.92 -14.10 16.53
C ASP A 5 27.29 -12.80 16.01
N ARG A 6 27.62 -12.40 14.78
CA ARG A 6 27.00 -11.28 14.06
C ARG A 6 27.05 -11.54 12.55
N PHE A 7 25.92 -11.40 11.88
CA PHE A 7 25.79 -11.50 10.42
C PHE A 7 25.25 -10.17 9.90
N ALA A 8 26.00 -9.50 9.02
CA ALA A 8 25.63 -8.21 8.45
C ALA A 8 25.78 -8.28 6.93
N LEU A 9 24.66 -8.23 6.21
CA LEU A 9 24.61 -8.09 4.76
C LEU A 9 24.17 -6.66 4.46
N VAL A 10 25.09 -5.85 3.98
CA VAL A 10 24.89 -4.41 3.77
C VAL A 10 25.31 -4.03 2.35
N SER A 11 24.56 -3.12 1.73
CA SER A 11 24.77 -2.71 0.33
C SER A 11 24.84 -3.89 -0.65
N CYS A 12 24.10 -4.95 -0.35
CA CYS A 12 24.07 -6.17 -1.14
C CYS A 12 23.04 -6.07 -2.26
N LEU A 13 23.39 -6.64 -3.41
CA LEU A 13 22.46 -6.99 -4.48
C LEU A 13 22.13 -8.47 -4.37
N PHE A 14 20.89 -8.78 -4.04
CA PHE A 14 20.34 -10.14 -4.14
C PHE A 14 19.70 -10.24 -5.52
N LEU A 15 20.29 -11.06 -6.39
CA LEU A 15 19.83 -11.26 -7.76
C LEU A 15 19.24 -12.66 -7.90
N SER A 16 17.99 -12.74 -8.35
CA SER A 16 17.31 -14.01 -8.65
C SER A 16 17.33 -15.00 -7.48
N CYS A 17 17.24 -14.49 -6.26
CA CYS A 17 17.19 -15.31 -5.05
C CYS A 17 15.76 -15.84 -4.82
N ASP A 18 15.68 -17.07 -4.34
CA ASP A 18 14.43 -17.76 -4.04
C ASP A 18 14.19 -17.77 -2.52
N PHE A 19 13.16 -17.07 -2.08
CA PHE A 19 12.68 -17.01 -0.70
C PHE A 19 11.29 -17.63 -0.55
N ARG A 20 10.81 -18.40 -1.53
CA ARG A 20 9.45 -18.94 -1.53
C ARG A 20 9.21 -19.87 -0.34
N ALA A 21 8.03 -19.75 0.25
CA ALA A 21 7.57 -20.52 1.41
C ALA A 21 8.49 -20.46 2.65
N ILE A 22 9.45 -19.53 2.72
CA ILE A 22 10.33 -19.36 3.87
C ILE A 22 9.61 -18.61 4.99
N HIS A 23 9.84 -19.02 6.25
CA HIS A 23 9.46 -18.26 7.43
C HIS A 23 10.57 -17.25 7.79
N LEU A 24 10.35 -15.98 7.45
CA LEU A 24 11.27 -14.88 7.75
C LEU A 24 10.95 -14.30 9.12
N ASP A 25 11.56 -14.89 10.15
CA ASP A 25 11.51 -14.38 11.52
C ASP A 25 12.41 -13.14 11.74
N LYS A 26 12.39 -12.60 12.96
CA LYS A 26 13.14 -11.38 13.32
C LYS A 26 14.65 -11.46 13.07
N ARG A 27 15.25 -12.65 12.98
CA ARG A 27 16.68 -12.82 12.69
C ARG A 27 17.03 -12.38 11.28
N TRP A 28 16.04 -12.33 10.39
CA TRP A 28 16.17 -11.86 9.02
C TRP A 28 16.00 -10.35 8.87
N GLN A 29 15.60 -9.62 9.92
CA GLN A 29 15.44 -8.16 9.87
C GLN A 29 16.65 -7.41 9.29
N PRO A 30 17.92 -7.79 9.59
CA PRO A 30 19.08 -7.12 9.02
C PRO A 30 19.16 -7.14 7.49
N LEU A 31 18.47 -8.07 6.81
CA LEU A 31 18.38 -8.07 5.35
C LEU A 31 17.66 -6.83 4.81
N PHE A 32 16.69 -6.32 5.56
CA PHE A 32 15.79 -5.26 5.09
C PHE A 32 16.12 -3.89 5.70
N SER A 33 16.80 -3.88 6.85
CA SER A 33 17.18 -2.68 7.59
C SER A 33 18.63 -2.22 7.36
N ALA A 34 19.32 -2.79 6.37
CA ALA A 34 20.73 -2.49 6.09
C ALA A 34 20.93 -1.03 5.66
N HIS A 35 22.05 -0.43 6.07
CA HIS A 35 22.47 0.94 5.69
C HIS A 35 23.93 0.88 5.17
N PRO A 36 24.22 1.14 3.89
CA PRO A 36 23.27 1.42 2.79
C PRO A 36 22.27 0.31 2.51
N GLN A 37 21.13 0.68 1.91
CA GLN A 37 20.02 -0.23 1.63
C GLN A 37 20.44 -1.43 0.77
N ASN A 38 19.86 -2.59 1.05
CA ASN A 38 19.96 -3.76 0.17
C ASN A 38 18.95 -3.67 -0.97
N VAL A 39 19.33 -4.23 -2.12
CA VAL A 39 18.48 -4.34 -3.30
C VAL A 39 18.17 -5.81 -3.58
N PHE A 40 16.89 -6.13 -3.67
CA PHE A 40 16.38 -7.41 -4.12
C PHE A 40 15.87 -7.24 -5.54
N ARG A 41 16.46 -7.98 -6.47
CA ARG A 41 16.18 -7.87 -7.89
C ARG A 41 15.82 -9.22 -8.46
N ASP A 42 14.66 -9.30 -9.11
CA ASP A 42 14.14 -10.52 -9.73
C ASP A 42 14.03 -11.67 -8.71
N CYS A 43 13.76 -11.35 -7.43
CA CYS A 43 13.65 -12.32 -6.33
C CYS A 43 12.20 -12.77 -6.09
N HIS A 44 12.03 -13.97 -5.55
CA HIS A 44 10.72 -14.56 -5.30
C HIS A 44 10.44 -14.70 -3.80
N PHE A 45 9.35 -14.10 -3.32
CA PHE A 45 8.88 -14.22 -1.94
C PHE A 45 7.51 -14.93 -1.84
N ASP A 46 7.14 -15.67 -2.88
CA ASP A 46 5.82 -16.29 -2.98
C ASP A 46 5.56 -17.27 -1.83
N GLY A 47 4.41 -17.15 -1.17
CA GLY A 47 4.06 -17.95 0.00
C GLY A 47 4.95 -17.74 1.23
N ALA A 48 5.88 -16.78 1.22
CA ALA A 48 6.74 -16.51 2.36
C ALA A 48 5.96 -15.91 3.54
N ASP A 49 6.32 -16.29 4.76
CA ASP A 49 5.80 -15.64 5.96
C ASP A 49 6.72 -14.50 6.37
N MET A 50 6.28 -13.27 6.10
CA MET A 50 7.05 -12.04 6.35
C MET A 50 6.44 -11.19 7.47
N ARG A 51 5.48 -11.73 8.25
CA ARG A 51 4.77 -11.00 9.31
C ARG A 51 5.67 -10.58 10.47
N ARG A 52 6.81 -11.25 10.62
CA ARG A 52 7.79 -11.03 11.70
C ARG A 52 8.95 -10.12 11.31
N VAL A 53 9.00 -9.67 10.06
CA VAL A 53 9.98 -8.71 9.55
C VAL A 53 9.30 -7.47 8.99
N ARG A 54 10.06 -6.39 8.88
CA ARG A 54 9.66 -5.15 8.22
C ARG A 54 10.53 -4.94 6.98
N PRO A 55 9.97 -4.44 5.88
CA PRO A 55 10.77 -4.14 4.69
C PRO A 55 11.70 -2.93 4.90
N ASP A 56 11.50 -2.13 5.95
CA ASP A 56 12.30 -0.96 6.33
C ASP A 56 12.70 -0.09 5.13
N GLN A 57 13.98 -0.02 4.76
CA GLN A 57 14.44 0.78 3.62
C GLN A 57 14.85 -0.08 2.41
N ALA A 58 14.58 -1.37 2.44
CA ALA A 58 14.92 -2.27 1.35
C ALA A 58 14.26 -1.83 0.04
N ARG A 59 14.96 -2.09 -1.05
CA ARG A 59 14.46 -1.87 -2.41
C ARG A 59 14.17 -3.19 -3.08
N PHE A 60 12.97 -3.34 -3.61
CA PHE A 60 12.53 -4.50 -4.37
C PHE A 60 12.28 -4.10 -5.83
N GLU A 61 12.95 -4.78 -6.75
CA GLU A 61 12.87 -4.57 -8.19
C GLU A 61 12.43 -5.86 -8.87
N ARG A 62 11.26 -5.85 -9.52
CA ARG A 62 10.73 -7.01 -10.26
C ARG A 62 10.62 -8.28 -9.41
N CYS A 63 10.31 -8.12 -8.13
CA CYS A 63 10.09 -9.24 -7.21
C CYS A 63 8.62 -9.68 -7.21
N THR A 64 8.37 -10.92 -6.78
CA THR A 64 7.02 -11.47 -6.62
C THR A 64 6.71 -11.74 -5.14
N PHE A 65 5.46 -11.47 -4.75
CA PHE A 65 4.92 -11.66 -3.40
C PHE A 65 3.58 -12.40 -3.46
N ASP A 66 3.44 -13.36 -4.38
CA ASP A 66 2.17 -14.06 -4.59
C ASP A 66 1.86 -14.93 -3.36
N ASP A 67 0.70 -14.72 -2.74
CA ASP A 67 0.27 -15.39 -1.50
C ASP A 67 1.25 -15.24 -0.31
N ALA A 68 2.10 -14.21 -0.32
CA ALA A 68 2.98 -13.90 0.80
C ALA A 68 2.19 -13.35 1.99
N ALA A 69 2.51 -13.79 3.21
CA ALA A 69 1.88 -13.28 4.42
C ALA A 69 2.60 -11.99 4.86
N LEU A 70 2.01 -10.84 4.51
CA LEU A 70 2.57 -9.50 4.76
C LEU A 70 1.86 -8.76 5.91
N ASP A 71 0.96 -9.45 6.63
CA ASP A 71 0.13 -8.84 7.67
C ASP A 71 0.90 -7.96 8.64
N GLY A 72 0.38 -6.75 8.80
CA GLY A 72 0.88 -5.73 9.69
C GLY A 72 1.92 -4.82 9.05
N TRP A 73 2.40 -5.07 7.82
CA TRP A 73 3.43 -4.27 7.15
C TRP A 73 3.11 -2.78 7.08
N ARG A 74 4.15 -1.97 7.29
CA ARG A 74 4.17 -0.51 7.13
C ARG A 74 5.46 -0.15 6.43
N THR A 75 5.37 0.30 5.18
CA THR A 75 6.52 0.41 4.28
C THR A 75 7.09 1.83 4.21
N GLU A 76 7.27 2.49 5.36
CA GLU A 76 7.55 3.95 5.40
C GLU A 76 8.75 4.38 4.54
N ALA A 77 9.78 3.52 4.40
CA ALA A 77 10.95 3.80 3.56
C ALA A 77 11.20 2.77 2.45
N ALA A 78 10.41 1.69 2.35
CA ALA A 78 10.72 0.63 1.40
C ALA A 78 10.27 1.03 0.00
N GLU A 79 11.01 0.55 -0.99
CA GLU A 79 10.80 0.87 -2.39
C GLU A 79 10.36 -0.38 -3.15
N PHE A 80 9.38 -0.24 -4.05
CA PHE A 80 8.82 -1.35 -4.84
C PHE A 80 8.65 -0.90 -6.28
N ILE A 81 9.41 -1.52 -7.19
CA ILE A 81 9.46 -1.15 -8.59
C ILE A 81 9.21 -2.38 -9.44
N GLY A 82 8.14 -2.39 -10.22
CA GLY A 82 7.82 -3.52 -11.09
C GLY A 82 7.49 -4.81 -10.34
N CYS A 83 7.16 -4.74 -9.05
CA CYS A 83 6.85 -5.92 -8.24
C CYS A 83 5.43 -6.41 -8.49
N ARG A 84 5.19 -7.69 -8.26
CA ARG A 84 3.86 -8.30 -8.32
C ARG A 84 3.39 -8.69 -6.92
N PHE A 85 2.14 -8.35 -6.62
CA PHE A 85 1.41 -8.79 -5.44
C PHE A 85 0.13 -9.48 -5.90
N ALA A 86 -0.12 -10.69 -5.40
CA ALA A 86 -1.33 -11.46 -5.68
C ALA A 86 -1.80 -12.19 -4.42
N GLY A 87 -3.05 -12.63 -4.41
CA GLY A 87 -3.67 -13.25 -3.24
C GLY A 87 -4.10 -12.20 -2.21
N ALA A 88 -4.01 -12.51 -0.92
CA ALA A 88 -4.38 -11.59 0.16
C ALA A 88 -3.14 -11.14 0.95
N PRO A 89 -2.55 -9.97 0.64
CA PRO A 89 -1.42 -9.42 1.40
C PRO A 89 -1.74 -9.17 2.88
N GLY A 90 -3.03 -9.02 3.20
CA GLY A 90 -3.51 -8.73 4.55
C GLY A 90 -3.39 -7.25 4.90
N LYS A 91 -3.20 -6.96 6.19
CA LYS A 91 -3.16 -5.56 6.68
C LYS A 91 -1.84 -4.89 6.34
N VAL A 92 -1.79 -4.17 5.21
CA VAL A 92 -0.56 -3.53 4.70
C VAL A 92 -0.77 -2.04 4.44
N VAL A 93 0.20 -1.22 4.83
CA VAL A 93 0.23 0.20 4.47
C VAL A 93 1.48 0.50 3.65
N PHE A 94 1.26 0.88 2.39
CA PHE A 94 2.30 1.35 1.48
C PHE A 94 2.42 2.87 1.54
N TYR A 95 3.65 3.37 1.62
CA TYR A 95 3.97 4.80 1.73
C TYR A 95 4.77 5.28 0.53
N GLY A 96 4.30 6.34 -0.14
CA GLY A 96 5.03 6.99 -1.23
C GLY A 96 6.16 7.92 -0.75
N LYS A 97 6.15 8.27 0.55
CA LYS A 97 7.14 9.14 1.18
C LYS A 97 7.46 8.68 2.60
N PRO A 98 8.75 8.66 2.99
CA PRO A 98 9.12 8.56 4.39
C PRO A 98 8.76 9.84 5.14
N ASN A 99 8.55 9.73 6.45
CA ASN A 99 8.43 10.91 7.31
C ASN A 99 9.76 11.70 7.32
N ALA A 100 9.71 12.99 7.66
CA ALA A 100 10.88 13.87 7.55
C ALA A 100 12.08 13.43 8.41
N SER A 101 11.84 12.78 9.55
CA SER A 101 12.91 12.28 10.41
C SER A 101 13.59 11.06 9.79
N LEU A 102 12.78 10.09 9.35
CA LEU A 102 13.26 8.88 8.70
C LEU A 102 14.02 9.22 7.41
N ALA A 103 13.50 10.13 6.59
CA ALA A 103 14.12 10.57 5.34
C ALA A 103 15.60 11.00 5.48
N ARG A 104 15.98 11.56 6.64
CA ARG A 104 17.35 12.01 6.92
C ARG A 104 18.31 10.89 7.32
N THR A 105 17.78 9.74 7.74
CA THR A 105 18.58 8.58 8.16
C THR A 105 18.67 7.52 7.07
N LEU A 106 17.94 7.67 5.96
CA LEU A 106 17.98 6.75 4.83
C LEU A 106 19.31 6.83 4.11
N ASP A 107 19.75 5.68 3.60
CA ASP A 107 20.95 5.57 2.78
C ASP A 107 20.65 4.67 1.56
N PRO A 108 20.45 5.26 0.35
CA PRO A 108 20.66 6.66 0.02
C PRO A 108 19.56 7.60 0.56
N VAL A 109 19.94 8.85 0.84
CA VAL A 109 19.02 9.93 1.27
C VAL A 109 17.99 10.21 0.18
N ARG A 110 16.71 10.16 0.54
CA ARG A 110 15.59 10.42 -0.37
C ARG A 110 14.38 11.00 0.35
N LYS A 111 13.54 11.73 -0.38
CA LYS A 111 12.29 12.34 0.11
C LYS A 111 11.03 11.62 -0.37
N ARG A 112 11.19 10.65 -1.28
CA ARG A 112 10.13 9.82 -1.86
C ARG A 112 10.65 8.40 -1.95
N ASN A 113 9.75 7.44 -1.84
CA ASN A 113 10.04 6.04 -2.16
C ASN A 113 9.68 5.82 -3.63
N ASP A 114 10.54 5.12 -4.36
CA ASP A 114 10.16 4.61 -5.67
C ASP A 114 9.07 3.55 -5.49
N PHE A 115 7.86 3.87 -5.94
CA PHE A 115 6.70 2.99 -5.92
C PHE A 115 5.98 3.08 -7.26
N ALA A 116 6.39 2.26 -8.22
CA ALA A 116 5.94 2.38 -9.60
C ALA A 116 5.94 1.04 -10.33
N GLN A 117 5.08 0.95 -11.35
CA GLN A 117 4.97 -0.20 -12.25
C GLN A 117 4.61 -1.52 -11.54
N ASN A 118 4.09 -1.43 -10.32
CA ASN A 118 3.71 -2.62 -9.57
C ASN A 118 2.39 -3.19 -10.10
N ASP A 119 2.25 -4.50 -10.00
CA ASP A 119 1.09 -5.24 -10.45
C ASP A 119 0.31 -5.82 -9.27
N PHE A 120 -0.90 -5.29 -9.07
CA PHE A 120 -1.85 -5.71 -8.05
C PHE A 120 -3.09 -6.37 -8.66
N ARG A 121 -3.11 -6.69 -9.96
CA ARG A 121 -4.34 -7.12 -10.66
C ARG A 121 -5.03 -8.32 -10.02
N ASP A 122 -4.25 -9.20 -9.40
CA ASP A 122 -4.72 -10.43 -8.76
C ASP A 122 -4.65 -10.37 -7.22
N ALA A 123 -4.56 -9.17 -6.65
CA ALA A 123 -4.51 -8.95 -5.20
C ALA A 123 -5.89 -8.56 -4.62
N ASP A 124 -6.16 -9.03 -3.41
CA ASP A 124 -7.19 -8.51 -2.53
C ASP A 124 -6.65 -7.29 -1.76
N LEU A 125 -7.24 -6.12 -2.02
CA LEU A 125 -6.80 -4.85 -1.45
C LEU A 125 -7.69 -4.34 -0.31
N ASP A 126 -8.62 -5.14 0.21
CA ASP A 126 -9.59 -4.66 1.22
C ASP A 126 -8.93 -4.12 2.50
N ASP A 127 -7.83 -4.74 2.93
CA ASP A 127 -7.02 -4.35 4.09
C ASP A 127 -5.71 -3.63 3.72
N VAL A 128 -5.57 -3.23 2.44
CA VAL A 128 -4.38 -2.56 1.92
C VAL A 128 -4.62 -1.06 1.79
N VAL A 129 -3.62 -0.26 2.18
CA VAL A 129 -3.69 1.21 2.11
C VAL A 129 -2.50 1.74 1.32
N PHE A 130 -2.78 2.60 0.35
CA PHE A 130 -1.76 3.37 -0.37
C PHE A 130 -1.84 4.83 0.07
N THR A 131 -0.75 5.36 0.63
CA THR A 131 -0.75 6.69 1.25
C THR A 131 0.57 7.44 1.07
N ALA A 132 0.65 8.65 1.60
CA ALA A 132 1.81 9.54 1.56
C ALA A 132 2.30 9.88 0.13
N GLY A 133 1.37 9.97 -0.82
CA GLY A 133 1.62 10.41 -2.20
C GLY A 133 1.97 9.29 -3.17
N ILE A 134 1.51 8.05 -2.94
CA ILE A 134 1.59 7.00 -3.96
C ILE A 134 0.77 7.43 -5.17
N LEU A 135 1.36 7.31 -6.37
CA LEU A 135 0.68 7.55 -7.63
C LEU A 135 -0.05 6.27 -8.02
N VAL A 136 -1.38 6.34 -8.03
CA VAL A 136 -2.24 5.21 -8.37
C VAL A 136 -2.14 4.93 -9.87
N SER A 137 -2.09 5.98 -10.69
CA SER A 137 -1.87 5.93 -12.14
C SER A 137 -0.59 5.20 -12.57
N ALA A 138 0.39 5.06 -11.68
CA ALA A 138 1.66 4.39 -11.97
C ALA A 138 1.65 2.87 -11.70
N GLN A 139 0.52 2.27 -11.32
CA GLN A 139 0.40 0.84 -11.03
C GLN A 139 -0.66 0.16 -11.89
N ARG A 140 -0.74 -1.17 -11.82
CA ARG A 140 -1.80 -1.99 -12.43
C ARG A 140 -2.70 -2.53 -11.34
N TRP A 141 -4.00 -2.33 -11.47
CA TRP A 141 -4.98 -2.56 -10.39
C TRP A 141 -5.94 -3.71 -10.70
N PRO A 142 -6.54 -4.34 -9.67
CA PRO A 142 -7.64 -5.29 -9.88
C PRO A 142 -8.83 -4.65 -10.61
N SER A 143 -9.80 -5.50 -10.98
CA SER A 143 -11.04 -5.07 -11.63
C SER A 143 -11.73 -3.91 -10.90
N GLN A 144 -12.21 -2.93 -11.67
CA GLN A 144 -12.95 -1.78 -11.16
C GLN A 144 -14.38 -2.13 -10.68
N GLU A 145 -14.79 -3.40 -10.82
CA GLU A 145 -16.04 -3.90 -10.24
C GLU A 145 -15.97 -3.97 -8.72
N ARG A 146 -14.80 -4.33 -8.15
CA ARG A 146 -14.60 -4.43 -6.69
C ARG A 146 -14.00 -3.16 -6.10
N TYR A 147 -13.22 -2.41 -6.88
CA TYR A 147 -12.49 -1.23 -6.40
C TYR A 147 -12.86 0.02 -7.18
N VAL A 148 -12.91 1.15 -6.46
CA VAL A 148 -12.99 2.50 -7.01
C VAL A 148 -11.58 3.06 -7.12
N ILE A 149 -11.26 3.60 -8.29
CA ILE A 149 -10.02 4.34 -8.55
C ILE A 149 -10.39 5.77 -8.88
N LEU A 150 -9.85 6.73 -8.13
CA LEU A 150 -10.12 8.15 -8.34
C LEU A 150 -8.82 8.93 -8.45
N ASP A 151 -8.83 9.90 -9.35
CA ASP A 151 -7.87 10.98 -9.42
C ASP A 151 -8.42 12.26 -8.78
N HIS A 152 -7.63 13.32 -8.70
CA HIS A 152 -8.06 14.63 -8.21
C HIS A 152 -8.89 14.58 -6.90
N PHE A 153 -8.55 13.64 -6.01
CA PHE A 153 -9.40 13.22 -4.90
C PHE A 153 -9.88 14.40 -4.02
N PRO A 154 -9.02 15.37 -3.61
CA PRO A 154 -9.49 16.52 -2.82
C PRO A 154 -10.58 17.37 -3.52
N ARG A 155 -10.49 17.54 -4.84
CA ARG A 155 -11.49 18.29 -5.63
C ARG A 155 -12.81 17.52 -5.72
N ARG A 156 -12.73 16.21 -5.99
CA ARG A 156 -13.90 15.32 -6.04
C ARG A 156 -14.63 15.29 -4.70
N MET A 157 -13.88 15.22 -3.59
CA MET A 157 -14.41 15.27 -2.23
C MET A 157 -15.23 16.54 -1.96
N ALA A 158 -14.72 17.71 -2.38
CA ALA A 158 -15.43 18.98 -2.20
C ALA A 158 -16.78 19.00 -2.94
N ARG A 159 -16.79 18.56 -4.19
CA ARG A 159 -18.01 18.50 -5.03
C ARG A 159 -18.99 17.43 -4.57
N ALA A 160 -18.52 16.22 -4.26
CA ALA A 160 -19.36 15.15 -3.74
C ALA A 160 -20.06 15.56 -2.43
N LYS A 161 -19.37 16.34 -1.58
CA LYS A 161 -19.99 16.90 -0.37
C LYS A 161 -21.18 17.82 -0.69
N GLU A 162 -21.07 18.68 -1.70
CA GLU A 162 -22.17 19.57 -2.12
C GLU A 162 -23.38 18.78 -2.63
N GLU A 163 -23.14 17.66 -3.32
CA GLU A 163 -24.19 16.75 -3.77
C GLU A 163 -24.85 16.02 -2.60
N ILE A 164 -24.06 15.40 -1.71
CA ILE A 164 -24.56 14.56 -0.61
C ILE A 164 -25.43 15.37 0.34
N VAL A 165 -25.11 16.65 0.59
CA VAL A 165 -25.94 17.55 1.41
C VAL A 165 -27.39 17.68 0.88
N ARG A 166 -27.62 17.44 -0.41
CA ARG A 166 -28.94 17.54 -1.06
C ARG A 166 -29.70 16.22 -1.13
N TRP A 167 -29.15 15.11 -0.62
CA TRP A 167 -29.86 13.84 -0.60
C TRP A 167 -31.11 13.91 0.28
N ASP A 168 -32.27 13.50 -0.24
CA ASP A 168 -33.56 13.64 0.47
C ASP A 168 -33.64 12.84 1.77
N VAL A 169 -33.13 11.61 1.75
CA VAL A 169 -33.16 10.69 2.90
C VAL A 169 -32.12 11.10 3.94
N GLN A 170 -32.59 11.61 5.09
CA GLN A 170 -31.74 12.17 6.14
C GLN A 170 -30.70 11.17 6.68
N GLU A 171 -31.09 9.92 6.91
CA GLU A 171 -30.18 8.88 7.41
C GLU A 171 -29.05 8.58 6.43
N GLU A 172 -29.38 8.42 5.13
CA GLU A 172 -28.38 8.21 4.08
C GLU A 172 -27.43 9.41 3.96
N ARG A 173 -27.98 10.64 4.06
CA ARG A 173 -27.20 11.88 4.01
C ARG A 173 -26.18 11.97 5.15
N ILE A 174 -26.60 11.68 6.39
CA ILE A 174 -25.71 11.70 7.55
C ILE A 174 -24.61 10.65 7.40
N ALA A 175 -24.99 9.42 7.03
CA ALA A 175 -24.03 8.32 6.83
C ALA A 175 -23.05 8.61 5.68
N GLY A 176 -23.52 9.22 4.58
CA GLY A 176 -22.67 9.61 3.46
C GLY A 176 -21.66 10.70 3.82
N LEU A 177 -22.08 11.72 4.58
CA LEU A 177 -21.18 12.76 5.07
C LEU A 177 -20.14 12.22 6.07
N ASP A 178 -20.52 11.28 6.94
CA ASP A 178 -19.56 10.63 7.83
C ASP A 178 -18.56 9.79 7.04
N MET A 179 -19.01 9.03 6.04
CA MET A 179 -18.11 8.29 5.15
C MET A 179 -17.12 9.23 4.45
N LEU A 180 -17.56 10.37 3.90
CA LEU A 180 -16.64 11.36 3.33
C LEU A 180 -15.61 11.84 4.34
N LYS A 181 -16.02 12.11 5.58
CA LYS A 181 -15.11 12.51 6.65
C LYS A 181 -14.05 11.42 6.90
N GLN A 182 -14.44 10.16 7.02
CA GLN A 182 -13.51 9.04 7.19
C GLN A 182 -12.52 8.92 6.02
N LEU A 183 -13.01 9.05 4.78
CA LEU A 183 -12.17 9.02 3.59
C LEU A 183 -11.16 10.17 3.57
N SER A 184 -11.57 11.39 3.94
CA SER A 184 -10.65 12.53 4.05
C SER A 184 -9.56 12.35 5.10
N MET A 185 -9.87 11.67 6.20
CA MET A 185 -8.88 11.37 7.24
C MET A 185 -7.91 10.28 6.76
N ARG A 186 -8.42 9.23 6.11
CA ARG A 186 -7.63 8.11 5.60
C ARG A 186 -6.69 8.51 4.47
N PHE A 187 -7.13 9.37 3.57
CA PHE A 187 -6.43 9.73 2.33
C PHE A 187 -5.99 11.21 2.31
N ARG A 188 -5.73 11.81 3.48
CA ARG A 188 -5.45 13.25 3.65
C ARG A 188 -4.43 13.82 2.66
N ASP A 189 -3.35 13.08 2.41
CA ASP A 189 -2.22 13.53 1.59
C ASP A 189 -2.19 12.89 0.20
N GLN A 190 -3.31 12.30 -0.24
CA GLN A 190 -3.44 11.64 -1.53
C GLN A 190 -4.20 12.52 -2.54
N THR A 191 -3.66 12.59 -3.75
CA THR A 191 -4.35 13.15 -4.92
C THR A 191 -5.06 12.07 -5.73
N GLU A 192 -4.55 10.84 -5.68
CA GLU A 192 -5.14 9.67 -6.34
C GLU A 192 -5.36 8.59 -5.29
N ILE A 193 -6.47 7.85 -5.38
CA ILE A 193 -6.80 6.79 -4.43
C ILE A 193 -7.31 5.54 -5.14
N ILE A 194 -7.17 4.42 -4.45
CA ILE A 194 -7.90 3.18 -4.70
C ILE A 194 -8.55 2.73 -3.39
N ALA A 195 -9.80 2.29 -3.44
CA ALA A 195 -10.55 1.79 -2.29
C ALA A 195 -11.60 0.76 -2.70
N SER A 196 -11.98 -0.15 -1.80
CA SER A 196 -13.08 -1.09 -2.06
C SER A 196 -14.41 -0.36 -2.23
N ARG A 197 -15.22 -0.79 -3.21
CA ARG A 197 -16.58 -0.24 -3.44
C ARG A 197 -17.48 -0.48 -2.23
N VAL A 198 -17.36 -1.64 -1.61
CA VAL A 198 -18.08 -1.99 -0.39
C VAL A 198 -17.08 -2.55 0.61
N SER A 199 -16.91 -1.85 1.73
CA SER A 199 -16.12 -2.29 2.88
C SER A 199 -17.04 -2.84 3.97
N ALA A 200 -16.59 -3.88 4.66
CA ALA A 200 -17.28 -4.48 5.79
C ALA A 200 -17.40 -3.54 7.01
N SER A 201 -16.49 -2.56 7.14
CA SER A 201 -16.47 -1.61 8.28
C SER A 201 -17.15 -0.28 7.98
N GLY A 202 -17.80 -0.13 6.82
CA GLY A 202 -18.47 1.10 6.39
C GLY A 202 -19.96 1.17 6.75
N PRO A 203 -20.67 2.23 6.31
CA PRO A 203 -22.13 2.28 6.39
C PRO A 203 -22.77 1.21 5.48
N ALA A 204 -24.10 1.14 5.43
CA ALA A 204 -24.80 0.21 4.54
C ALA A 204 -24.29 0.29 3.09
N ALA A 205 -24.19 -0.86 2.39
CA ALA A 205 -23.61 -0.96 1.05
C ALA A 205 -24.26 0.00 0.03
N ARG A 206 -25.56 0.25 0.17
CA ARG A 206 -26.30 1.25 -0.62
C ARG A 206 -25.74 2.67 -0.46
N VAL A 207 -25.44 3.08 0.77
CA VAL A 207 -24.84 4.39 1.05
C VAL A 207 -23.42 4.46 0.49
N GLN A 208 -22.62 3.41 0.69
CA GLN A 208 -21.25 3.35 0.14
C GLN A 208 -21.27 3.51 -1.39
N THR A 209 -22.12 2.76 -2.08
CA THR A 209 -22.29 2.83 -3.54
C THR A 209 -22.68 4.24 -3.99
N ARG A 210 -23.60 4.89 -3.27
CA ARG A 210 -24.06 6.25 -3.60
C ARG A 210 -22.99 7.31 -3.35
N VAL A 211 -22.19 7.17 -2.28
CA VAL A 211 -21.04 8.05 -2.02
C VAL A 211 -19.99 7.90 -3.11
N TRP A 212 -19.67 6.67 -3.52
CA TRP A 212 -18.72 6.43 -4.60
C TRP A 212 -19.21 7.01 -5.94
N ALA A 213 -20.48 6.83 -6.27
CA ALA A 213 -21.07 7.43 -7.46
C ALA A 213 -20.94 8.97 -7.47
N ALA A 214 -21.22 9.63 -6.33
CA ALA A 214 -21.04 11.07 -6.19
C ALA A 214 -19.58 11.51 -6.42
N LEU A 215 -18.61 10.73 -5.93
CA LEU A 215 -17.18 10.99 -6.13
C LEU A 215 -16.73 10.73 -7.59
N GLU A 216 -17.24 9.70 -8.23
CA GLU A 216 -16.96 9.35 -9.64
C GLU A 216 -17.51 10.43 -10.59
N HIS A 217 -18.71 10.94 -10.34
CA HIS A 217 -19.31 12.03 -11.13
C HIS A 217 -18.69 13.41 -10.89
N ALA A 218 -18.01 13.61 -9.77
CA ALA A 218 -17.42 14.90 -9.38
C ALA A 218 -16.15 15.32 -10.16
N GLY A 219 -15.75 14.56 -11.19
CA GLY A 219 -14.56 14.78 -12.03
C GLY A 219 -14.49 16.15 -12.72
#